data_AF-A0A6A4IBS2-F1
#
_entry.id   AF-A0A6A4IBS2-F1
#
_cell.length_a   1.000
_cell.length_b   1.000
_cell.length_c   1.000
_cell.angle_alpha   90.00
_cell.angle_beta   90.00
_cell.angle_gamma   90.00
#
_symmetry.space_group_name_H-M   'P 1'
#
loop_
_entity.id
_entity.type
_entity.pdbx_description
1 polymer ?
#
loop_
_entity_poly.entity_id
_entity_poly.type
_entity_poly.pdbx_seq_one_letter_code
_entity_poly.pdbx_strand_id
1 'polypeptide(L)'
;HRDPKDVPGACCTIASGGMFDPTKGGQFIIWDLKLILDFLAGSTILLPSALFRRSNIPVQKGEKWVSFTQYTAGGIHRWLEYGGCTEEVFAKEDPEGYDRMLAERPGRWREVLEMFSTIDEFKAGIID
;
A
#
# COMPACT_ATOMS: atom_id res chain seq x y z
N HIS A 1 2.11 -11.21 4.59
CA HIS A 1 3.33 -10.41 4.33
C HIS A 1 3.01 -8.92 4.42
N ARG A 2 4.02 -8.07 4.23
CA ARG A 2 3.88 -6.64 3.91
C ARG A 2 4.53 -6.41 2.55
N ASP A 3 4.22 -5.30 1.89
CA ASP A 3 4.84 -4.89 0.63
C ASP A 3 5.76 -3.66 0.90
N PRO A 4 6.92 -3.84 1.59
CA PRO A 4 7.72 -2.73 2.11
C PRO A 4 8.44 -1.90 1.03
N LYS A 5 8.33 -2.31 -0.22
CA LYS A 5 8.91 -1.60 -1.37
C LYS A 5 7.92 -0.67 -2.05
N ASP A 6 6.65 -0.67 -1.64
CA ASP A 6 5.62 0.22 -2.16
C ASP A 6 5.75 1.61 -1.53
N VAL A 7 5.20 2.62 -2.19
CA VAL A 7 5.07 3.98 -1.64
C VAL A 7 4.12 3.92 -0.44
N PRO A 8 4.53 4.36 0.76
CA PRO A 8 3.70 4.24 1.96
C PRO A 8 2.52 5.22 2.00
N GLY A 9 2.61 6.35 1.31
CA GLY A 9 1.54 7.36 1.17
C GLY A 9 0.53 7.08 0.06
N ALA A 10 0.59 5.91 -0.58
CA ALA A 10 -0.34 5.51 -1.62
C ALA A 10 -1.02 4.19 -1.26
N CYS A 11 -2.27 4.02 -1.69
CA CYS A 11 -2.95 2.73 -1.64
C CYS A 11 -2.54 1.87 -2.83
N CYS A 12 -2.33 0.57 -2.59
CA CYS A 12 -2.44 -0.41 -3.65
C CYS A 12 -3.92 -0.69 -3.93
N THR A 13 -4.22 -0.95 -5.19
CA THR A 13 -5.56 -1.33 -5.65
C THR A 13 -5.54 -2.81 -5.97
N ILE A 14 -6.27 -3.61 -5.19
CA ILE A 14 -6.33 -5.05 -5.37
C ILE A 14 -7.74 -5.39 -5.84
N ALA A 15 -7.88 -5.88 -7.07
CA ALA A 15 -9.12 -6.42 -7.59
C ALA A 15 -9.12 -7.95 -7.43
N SER A 16 -10.23 -8.53 -6.97
CA SER A 16 -10.41 -9.98 -6.88
C SER A 16 -11.29 -10.50 -8.02
N GLY A 17 -10.99 -11.70 -8.51
CA GLY A 17 -11.81 -12.41 -9.47
C GLY A 17 -11.70 -13.92 -9.31
N GLY A 18 -12.39 -14.63 -10.21
CA GLY A 18 -12.44 -16.10 -10.21
C GLY A 18 -13.79 -16.64 -9.74
N MET A 19 -13.82 -17.94 -9.47
CA MET A 19 -15.00 -18.70 -9.04
C MET A 19 -14.67 -19.43 -7.74
N PHE A 20 -15.18 -18.91 -6.63
CA PHE A 20 -14.95 -19.41 -5.27
C PHE A 20 -16.05 -18.91 -4.33
N ASP A 21 -16.26 -19.59 -3.20
CA ASP A 21 -17.13 -19.16 -2.12
C ASP A 21 -16.34 -18.29 -1.11
N PRO A 22 -16.52 -16.96 -1.11
CA PRO A 22 -15.75 -16.04 -0.27
C PRO A 22 -15.99 -16.24 1.22
N THR A 23 -17.05 -16.96 1.61
CA THR A 23 -17.34 -17.28 3.02
C THR A 23 -16.57 -18.51 3.52
N LYS A 24 -16.03 -19.33 2.61
CA LYS A 24 -15.34 -20.59 2.91
C LYS A 24 -13.85 -20.59 2.54
N GLY A 25 -13.37 -19.53 1.91
CA GLY A 25 -11.98 -19.34 1.52
C GLY A 25 -11.81 -18.06 0.70
N GLY A 26 -10.57 -17.67 0.41
CA GLY A 26 -10.29 -16.44 -0.34
C GLY A 26 -10.42 -15.15 0.47
N GLN A 27 -10.77 -15.22 1.77
CA GLN A 27 -10.83 -14.03 2.63
C GLN A 27 -9.51 -13.29 2.71
N PHE A 28 -9.62 -11.97 2.88
CA PHE A 28 -8.49 -11.06 3.03
C PHE A 28 -8.30 -10.71 4.50
N ILE A 29 -7.11 -10.98 5.03
CA ILE A 29 -6.76 -10.72 6.43
C ILE A 29 -5.91 -9.46 6.52
N ILE A 30 -6.27 -8.54 7.41
CA ILE A 30 -5.47 -7.37 7.79
C ILE A 30 -5.12 -7.50 9.27
N TRP A 31 -3.91 -8.02 9.54
CA TRP A 31 -3.51 -8.46 10.88
C TRP A 31 -3.44 -7.32 11.89
N ASP A 32 -2.89 -6.18 11.50
CA ASP A 32 -2.70 -5.04 12.41
C ASP A 32 -4.03 -4.40 12.84
N LEU A 33 -5.06 -4.54 12.01
CA LEU A 33 -6.42 -4.08 12.30
C LEU A 33 -7.29 -5.16 12.95
N LYS A 34 -6.79 -6.39 13.05
CA LYS A 34 -7.55 -7.58 13.49
C LYS A 34 -8.85 -7.78 12.68
N LEU A 35 -8.77 -7.52 11.37
CA LEU A 35 -9.90 -7.64 10.44
C LEU A 35 -9.72 -8.83 9.51
N ILE A 36 -10.83 -9.52 9.25
CA ILE A 36 -10.98 -10.51 8.20
C ILE A 36 -12.16 -10.06 7.34
N LEU A 37 -11.95 -9.96 6.04
CA LEU A 37 -12.93 -9.50 5.07
C LEU A 37 -13.22 -10.62 4.08
N ASP A 38 -14.49 -10.91 3.85
CA ASP A 38 -14.92 -11.73 2.71
C ASP A 38 -14.61 -10.96 1.43
N PHE A 39 -13.55 -11.37 0.72
CA PHE A 39 -13.08 -10.65 -0.44
C PHE A 39 -13.72 -11.21 -1.69
N LEU A 40 -14.80 -10.56 -2.14
CA LEU A 40 -15.68 -11.08 -3.18
C LEU A 40 -15.03 -11.04 -4.57
N ALA A 41 -15.34 -12.02 -5.41
CA ALA A 41 -15.06 -11.92 -6.85
C ALA A 41 -15.77 -10.67 -7.43
N GLY A 42 -15.05 -9.87 -8.22
CA GLY A 42 -15.53 -8.60 -8.77
C GLY A 42 -15.41 -7.41 -7.83
N SER A 43 -14.95 -7.60 -6.59
CA SER A 43 -14.70 -6.49 -5.66
C SER A 43 -13.26 -5.98 -5.76
N THR A 44 -13.07 -4.74 -5.30
CA THR A 44 -11.77 -4.08 -5.23
C THR A 44 -11.56 -3.47 -3.86
N ILE A 45 -10.35 -3.59 -3.32
CA ILE A 45 -9.92 -2.94 -2.08
C ILE A 45 -8.77 -1.96 -2.38
N LEU A 46 -8.82 -0.81 -1.72
CA LEU A 46 -7.72 0.15 -1.62
C LEU A 46 -7.06 -0.03 -0.26
N LEU A 47 -5.78 -0.37 -0.23
CA LEU A 47 -5.05 -0.65 1.01
C LEU A 47 -3.64 -0.08 0.94
N PRO A 48 -3.14 0.63 1.97
CA PRO A 48 -1.72 0.98 2.04
C PRO A 48 -0.89 -0.26 2.41
N SER A 49 -0.53 -1.05 1.40
CA SER A 49 0.15 -2.36 1.51
C SER A 49 1.53 -2.31 2.17
N ALA A 50 2.22 -1.17 2.09
CA ALA A 50 3.48 -0.96 2.78
C ALA A 50 3.30 -0.88 4.31
N LEU A 51 2.14 -0.41 4.77
CA LEU A 51 1.87 -0.13 6.19
C LEU A 51 1.32 -1.36 6.92
N PHE A 52 0.40 -2.10 6.28
CA PHE A 52 -0.33 -3.20 6.94
C PHE A 52 0.15 -4.60 6.55
N ARG A 53 0.28 -5.47 7.55
CA ARG A 53 0.47 -6.91 7.36
C ARG A 53 -0.83 -7.52 6.88
N ARG A 54 -0.75 -8.20 5.73
CA ARG A 54 -1.89 -8.87 5.09
C ARG A 54 -1.64 -10.32 4.74
N SER A 55 -2.70 -11.10 4.58
CA SER A 55 -2.66 -12.48 4.05
C SER A 55 -3.95 -12.79 3.30
N ASN A 56 -3.95 -13.86 2.50
CA ASN A 56 -5.15 -14.42 1.90
C ASN A 56 -5.38 -15.82 2.48
N ILE A 57 -6.64 -16.15 2.77
CA ILE A 57 -7.04 -17.52 3.10
C ILE A 57 -7.11 -18.32 1.79
N PRO A 58 -6.54 -19.54 1.73
CA PRO A 58 -6.67 -20.40 0.56
C PRO A 58 -8.15 -20.68 0.22
N VAL A 59 -8.46 -20.77 -1.07
CA VAL A 59 -9.79 -21.23 -1.52
C VAL A 59 -9.94 -22.74 -1.35
N GLN A 60 -11.17 -23.24 -1.46
CA GLN A 60 -11.45 -24.67 -1.35
C GLN A 60 -10.87 -25.45 -2.54
N LYS A 61 -10.76 -26.77 -2.37
CA LYS A 61 -10.31 -27.65 -3.44
C LYS A 61 -11.26 -27.56 -4.64
N GLY A 62 -10.72 -27.25 -5.81
CA GLY A 62 -11.47 -27.13 -7.07
C GLY A 62 -11.93 -25.71 -7.38
N GLU A 63 -11.83 -24.78 -6.42
CA GLU A 63 -12.09 -23.37 -6.65
C GLU A 63 -10.89 -22.67 -7.28
N LYS A 64 -11.14 -21.53 -7.91
CA LYS A 64 -10.10 -20.70 -8.53
C LYS A 64 -10.25 -19.26 -8.10
N TRP A 65 -9.20 -18.73 -7.49
CA TRP A 65 -9.08 -17.32 -7.14
C TRP A 65 -7.96 -16.67 -7.93
N VAL A 66 -8.23 -15.48 -8.44
CA VAL A 66 -7.23 -14.62 -9.07
C VAL A 66 -7.33 -13.23 -8.44
N SER A 67 -6.21 -12.52 -8.41
CA SER A 67 -6.19 -11.10 -8.05
C SER A 67 -5.32 -10.32 -9.01
N PHE A 68 -5.69 -9.05 -9.21
CA PHE A 68 -4.92 -8.08 -9.95
C PHE A 68 -4.55 -6.94 -9.02
N THR A 69 -3.25 -6.70 -8.83
CA THR A 69 -2.75 -5.69 -7.90
C THR A 69 -2.04 -4.59 -8.67
N GLN A 70 -2.45 -3.36 -8.42
CA GLN A 70 -1.79 -2.14 -8.90
C GLN A 70 -1.12 -1.45 -7.71
N TYR A 71 0.14 -1.08 -7.85
CA TYR A 71 0.92 -0.45 -6.79
C TYR A 71 1.95 0.50 -7.40
N THR A 72 2.45 1.43 -6.58
CA THR A 72 3.56 2.31 -6.94
C THR A 72 4.78 1.94 -6.12
N ALA A 73 5.89 1.65 -6.78
CA ALA A 73 7.14 1.32 -6.11
C ALA A 73 7.77 2.57 -5.45
N GLY A 74 8.05 2.49 -4.15
CA GLY A 74 8.70 3.56 -3.37
C GLY A 74 10.11 3.91 -3.83
N GLY A 75 10.78 2.99 -4.55
CA GLY A 75 12.07 3.27 -5.17
C GLY A 75 12.01 4.38 -6.22
N ILE A 76 10.90 4.50 -6.95
CA ILE A 76 10.70 5.56 -7.96
C ILE A 76 10.63 6.93 -7.29
N HIS A 77 9.90 7.04 -6.18
CA HIS A 77 9.81 8.28 -5.41
C HIS A 77 11.17 8.70 -4.84
N ARG A 78 11.91 7.76 -4.24
CA ARG A 78 13.26 8.06 -3.73
C ARG A 78 14.20 8.54 -4.84
N TRP A 79 14.18 7.88 -6.00
CA TRP A 79 15.00 8.31 -7.15
C TRP A 79 14.66 9.74 -7.60
N LEU A 80 13.37 10.12 -7.58
CA LEU A 80 12.94 11.49 -7.88
C LEU A 80 13.36 12.48 -6.79
N GLU A 81 13.22 12.12 -5.51
CA GLU A 81 13.70 12.94 -4.37
C GLU A 81 15.21 13.20 -4.45
N TYR A 82 15.97 12.23 -4.96
CA TYR A 82 17.41 12.33 -5.19
C TYR A 82 17.78 13.11 -6.47
N GLY A 83 16.82 13.76 -7.13
CA GLY A 83 17.08 14.53 -8.35
C GLY A 83 17.32 13.67 -9.59
N GLY A 84 16.83 12.43 -9.60
CA GLY A 84 16.99 11.52 -10.74
C GLY A 84 18.28 10.71 -10.72
N CYS A 85 18.83 10.44 -9.54
CA CYS A 85 20.03 9.63 -9.38
C CYS A 85 19.92 8.62 -8.23
N THR A 86 20.95 7.81 -8.03
CA THR A 86 20.98 6.86 -6.91
C THR A 86 21.32 7.60 -5.61
N GLU A 87 21.05 6.97 -4.46
CA GLU A 87 21.40 7.55 -3.16
C GLU A 87 22.90 7.82 -3.05
N GLU A 88 23.74 6.95 -3.61
CA GLU A 88 25.19 7.12 -3.60
C GLU A 88 25.64 8.33 -4.42
N VAL A 89 24.99 8.59 -5.56
CA VAL A 89 25.28 9.78 -6.38
C VAL A 89 24.80 11.03 -5.66
N PHE A 90 23.57 11.02 -5.14
CA PHE A 90 23.00 12.14 -4.38
C PHE A 90 23.85 12.51 -3.17
N ALA A 91 24.24 11.54 -2.36
CA ALA A 91 25.08 11.76 -1.17
C ALA A 91 26.48 12.32 -1.52
N LYS A 92 27.00 12.00 -2.72
CA LYS A 92 28.28 12.51 -3.19
C LYS A 92 28.18 13.91 -3.78
N GLU A 93 27.12 14.18 -4.56
CA GLU A 93 26.95 15.44 -5.28
C GLU A 93 26.32 16.55 -4.43
N ASP A 94 25.45 16.21 -3.49
CA ASP A 94 24.84 17.13 -2.52
C ASP A 94 24.86 16.55 -1.08
N PRO A 95 26.03 16.57 -0.41
CA PRO A 95 26.15 16.06 0.96
C PRO A 95 25.25 16.80 1.97
N GLU A 96 25.09 18.12 1.83
CA GLU A 96 24.24 18.90 2.72
C GLU A 96 22.75 18.56 2.54
N GLY A 97 22.31 18.34 1.29
CA GLY A 97 20.96 17.84 0.99
C GLY A 97 20.72 16.45 1.52
N TYR A 98 21.70 15.56 1.40
CA TYR A 98 21.63 14.23 1.97
C TYR A 98 21.53 14.25 3.50
N ASP A 99 22.32 15.09 4.18
CA ASP A 99 22.25 15.27 5.63
C ASP A 99 20.88 15.81 6.09
N ARG A 100 20.32 16.80 5.37
CA ARG A 100 18.96 17.29 5.62
C ARG A 100 17.91 16.18 5.48
N MET A 101 17.97 15.44 4.37
CA MET A 101 17.05 14.32 4.13
C MET A 101 17.16 13.26 5.24
N LEU A 102 18.38 12.91 5.69
CA LEU A 102 18.57 11.98 6.81
C LEU A 102 17.96 12.51 8.12
N ALA A 103 18.11 13.80 8.40
CA ALA A 103 17.54 14.43 9.59
C ALA A 103 16.00 14.44 9.59
N GLU A 104 15.36 14.52 8.43
CA GLU A 104 13.90 14.51 8.26
C GLU A 104 13.29 13.11 8.31
N ARG A 105 14.05 12.05 7.98
CA ARG A 105 13.56 10.65 7.92
C ARG A 105 12.72 10.21 9.13
N PRO A 106 13.08 10.51 10.40
CA PRO A 106 12.27 10.12 11.56
C PRO A 106 10.88 10.78 11.60
N GLY A 107 10.68 11.91 10.93
CA GLY A 107 9.44 12.68 10.90
C GLY A 107 8.49 12.32 9.75
N ARG A 108 9.02 11.78 8.64
CA ARG A 108 8.29 11.51 7.38
C ARG A 108 7.00 10.70 7.51
N TRP A 109 6.87 9.86 8.55
CA TRP A 109 5.62 9.12 8.77
C TRP A 109 4.41 10.03 8.99
N ARG A 110 4.60 11.24 9.54
CA ARG A 110 3.52 12.22 9.73
C ARG A 110 3.03 12.75 8.39
N GLU A 111 3.95 13.15 7.53
CA GLU A 111 3.64 13.61 6.17
C GLU A 111 2.90 12.52 5.39
N VAL A 112 3.37 11.27 5.49
CA VAL A 112 2.70 10.12 4.86
C VAL A 112 1.26 9.94 5.37
N LEU A 113 1.01 10.14 6.67
CA LEU A 113 -0.34 10.04 7.22
C LEU A 113 -1.25 11.18 6.73
N GLU A 114 -0.71 12.39 6.58
CA GLU A 114 -1.44 13.56 6.07
C GLU A 114 -1.85 13.40 4.59
N MET A 115 -1.23 12.48 3.84
CA MET A 115 -1.65 12.16 2.47
C MET A 115 -2.99 11.40 2.39
N PHE A 116 -3.46 10.81 3.50
CA PHE A 116 -4.73 10.10 3.54
C PHE A 116 -5.86 11.00 4.01
N SER A 117 -7.02 10.89 3.36
CA SER A 117 -8.22 11.59 3.82
C SER A 117 -8.65 11.10 5.20
N THR A 118 -9.04 12.06 6.04
CA THR A 118 -9.81 11.78 7.25
C THR A 118 -11.20 11.25 6.90
N ILE A 119 -11.88 10.65 7.88
CA ILE A 119 -13.26 10.17 7.69
C ILE A 119 -14.20 11.32 7.30
N ASP A 120 -14.00 12.51 7.86
CA ASP A 120 -14.85 13.67 7.60
C ASP A 120 -14.62 14.21 6.18
N GLU A 121 -13.38 14.33 5.73
CA GLU A 121 -13.04 14.70 4.35
C GLU A 121 -13.60 13.67 3.35
N PHE A 122 -13.48 12.38 3.66
CA PHE A 122 -14.02 11.32 2.83
C PHE A 122 -15.54 11.44 2.69
N LYS A 123 -16.27 11.62 3.80
CA LYS A 123 -17.72 11.80 3.79
C LYS A 123 -18.16 13.06 3.04
N ALA A 124 -17.44 14.16 3.21
CA ALA A 124 -17.75 15.42 2.52
C ALA A 124 -17.60 15.32 0.99
N GLY A 125 -16.80 14.38 0.50
CA GLY A 125 -16.60 14.13 -0.93
C GLY A 125 -17.60 13.18 -1.58
N ILE A 126 -18.49 12.53 -0.82
CA ILE A 126 -19.54 11.67 -1.38
C ILE A 126 -20.65 12.57 -1.92
N ILE A 127 -20.84 12.56 -3.24
CA ILE A 127 -21.97 13.23 -3.90
C ILE A 127 -23.10 12.20 -4.01
N ASP A 128 -24.26 12.53 -3.44
CA ASP A 128 -25.49 11.72 -3.48
C ASP A 128 -26.03 11.51 -4.91
#